data_AF-A0A941QAE9-F1
#
_entry.id   AF-A0A941QAE9-F1
#
_cell.length_a   1.000
_cell.length_b   1.000
_cell.length_c   1.000
_cell.angle_alpha   90.00
_cell.angle_beta   90.00
_cell.angle_gamma   90.00
#
_symmetry.space_group_name_H-M   'P 1'
#
loop_
_entity.id
_entity.type
_entity.pdbx_description
1 polymer ?
#
loop_
_entity_poly.entity_id
_entity_poly.type
_entity_poly.pdbx_seq_one_letter_code
_entity_poly.pdbx_strand_id
1 'polypeptide(L)'
;MADFRKIRVMISSRCSSTVRQRDGRIPMTEVRKRLQCELGDETLCGEPLFEVWISDNAPDQAQGDLETAWEKSLEEVRKADIVLALYTGEAGWAPAGGIGVCHAEFQQAWNDGPARLKVVRITDVQGAPKDKAELARDACFQAWFSELNPTSAAAADADEIVARCREALREAVAGLVKLGGREVRKGRFAYGTPLDWSRMDFAHRKQAMEVALGGGLAEFGAVEFGGGWLWTRAGTALLTICHGLPGAFGVATAREMVGQPFLQDHLILGKVVRRREKPAGPLHLVACLKNVTETQAMRQLGFPDATIVAAPFGIYVSDPVQKIQMIFLANCRDPTTTRNALTRLVEWLDATGEGENLARRAVGRRKIVRAILDLRGD
;
A
#
# COMPACT_ATOMS: atom_id res chain seq x y z
N MET A 1 -4.31 -0.56 28.25
CA MET A 1 -3.36 -0.40 27.12
C MET A 1 -3.12 -1.77 26.54
N ALA A 2 -3.19 -1.95 25.22
CA ALA A 2 -2.85 -3.25 24.61
C ALA A 2 -1.36 -3.54 24.85
N ASP A 3 -1.03 -4.75 25.29
CA ASP A 3 0.36 -5.18 25.48
C ASP A 3 0.93 -5.60 24.13
N PHE A 4 1.69 -4.71 23.48
CA PHE A 4 2.29 -4.96 22.17
C PHE A 4 3.66 -5.65 22.26
N ARG A 5 4.05 -6.18 23.42
CA ARG A 5 5.39 -6.75 23.64
C ARG A 5 5.60 -8.11 23.00
N LYS A 6 4.53 -8.90 22.82
CA LYS A 6 4.61 -10.26 22.24
C LYS A 6 3.48 -10.49 21.25
N ILE A 7 3.76 -11.31 20.24
CA ILE A 7 2.76 -11.80 19.28
C ILE A 7 2.16 -13.09 19.85
N ARG A 8 0.85 -13.11 20.09
CA ARG A 8 0.16 -14.28 20.65
C ARG A 8 -0.15 -15.28 19.56
N VAL A 9 0.37 -16.50 19.70
CA VAL A 9 0.21 -17.59 18.75
C VAL A 9 -0.56 -18.72 19.40
N MET A 10 -1.70 -19.12 18.83
CA MET A 10 -2.42 -20.32 19.28
C MET A 10 -2.13 -21.49 18.34
N ILE A 11 -1.85 -22.67 18.90
CA ILE A 11 -1.72 -23.91 18.14
C ILE A 11 -2.91 -24.83 18.41
N SER A 12 -3.75 -25.00 17.38
CA SER A 12 -4.94 -25.85 17.37
C SER A 12 -4.65 -27.17 16.67
N SER A 13 -4.95 -28.29 17.34
CA SER A 13 -4.97 -29.63 16.72
C SER A 13 -5.63 -30.67 17.64
N ARG A 14 -6.02 -31.83 17.09
CA ARG A 14 -6.33 -33.02 17.91
C ARG A 14 -5.05 -33.47 18.62
N CYS A 15 -5.18 -33.82 19.91
CA CYS A 15 -4.05 -34.20 20.76
C CYS A 15 -3.75 -35.70 20.74
N SER A 16 -4.80 -36.53 20.73
CA SER A 16 -4.72 -37.98 20.92
C SER A 16 -4.20 -38.77 19.71
N SER A 17 -4.12 -38.11 18.55
CA SER A 17 -3.69 -38.74 17.29
C SER A 17 -2.19 -38.81 17.19
N THR A 18 -1.68 -39.78 16.44
CA THR A 18 -0.24 -39.98 16.28
C THR A 18 0.21 -39.75 14.85
N VAL A 19 1.40 -39.17 14.72
CA VAL A 19 2.06 -38.88 13.44
C VAL A 19 3.39 -39.62 13.37
N ARG A 20 3.88 -39.85 12.15
CA ARG A 20 5.17 -40.48 11.93
C ARG A 20 6.31 -39.65 12.52
N GLN A 21 7.30 -40.33 13.11
CA GLN A 21 8.58 -39.75 13.49
C GLN A 21 9.67 -40.82 13.36
N ARG A 22 10.65 -40.61 12.46
CA ARG A 22 11.79 -41.50 12.18
C ARG A 22 11.41 -42.99 12.19
N ASP A 23 11.59 -43.67 13.33
CA ASP A 23 11.41 -45.12 13.51
C ASP A 23 10.11 -45.51 14.25
N GLY A 24 9.16 -44.58 14.40
CA GLY A 24 7.91 -44.83 15.10
C GLY A 24 6.83 -43.78 14.86
N ARG A 25 5.89 -43.70 15.79
CA ARG A 25 4.85 -42.67 15.82
C ARG A 25 4.88 -41.95 17.16
N ILE A 26 4.61 -40.64 17.14
CA ILE A 26 4.48 -39.84 18.35
C ILE A 26 3.11 -39.17 18.43
N PRO A 27 2.61 -38.92 19.65
CA PRO A 27 1.38 -38.15 19.84
C PRO A 27 1.52 -36.71 19.35
N MET A 28 0.44 -36.16 18.83
CA MET A 28 0.36 -34.75 18.45
C MET A 28 0.61 -33.81 19.63
N THR A 29 0.28 -34.21 20.86
CA THR A 29 0.64 -33.46 22.08
C THR A 29 2.14 -33.17 22.16
N GLU A 30 3.00 -34.13 21.78
CA GLU A 30 4.46 -33.93 21.82
C GLU A 30 4.95 -33.01 20.70
N VAL A 31 4.34 -33.10 19.51
CA VAL A 31 4.61 -32.16 18.41
C VAL A 31 4.24 -30.72 18.79
N ARG A 32 3.09 -30.54 19.45
CA ARG A 32 2.62 -29.22 19.91
C ARG A 32 3.50 -28.62 20.99
N LYS A 33 3.93 -29.42 21.98
CA LYS A 33 4.88 -28.96 23.01
C LYS A 33 6.22 -28.58 22.40
N ARG A 34 6.72 -29.37 21.45
CA ARG A 34 7.94 -29.03 20.70
C ARG A 34 7.79 -27.68 19.99
N LEU A 35 6.69 -27.48 19.25
CA LEU A 35 6.39 -26.19 18.62
C LEU A 35 6.28 -25.06 19.63
N GLN A 36 5.62 -25.28 20.77
CA GLN A 36 5.47 -24.28 21.81
C GLN A 36 6.83 -23.82 22.36
N CYS A 37 7.72 -24.76 22.67
CA CYS A 37 9.08 -24.43 23.11
C CYS A 37 9.87 -23.74 22.01
N GLU A 38 9.96 -24.35 20.82
CA GLU A 38 10.79 -23.81 19.73
C GLU A 38 10.36 -22.42 19.28
N LEU A 39 9.05 -22.15 19.24
CA LEU A 39 8.53 -20.82 18.90
C LEU A 39 8.60 -19.84 20.07
N GLY A 40 8.48 -20.31 21.31
CA GLY A 40 8.64 -19.49 22.51
C GLY A 40 10.08 -19.00 22.73
N ASP A 41 11.06 -19.76 22.24
CA ASP A 41 12.49 -19.44 22.31
C ASP A 41 12.95 -18.49 21.18
N GLU A 42 12.11 -18.22 20.18
CA GLU A 42 12.43 -17.25 19.12
C GLU A 42 12.50 -15.84 19.71
N THR A 43 13.62 -15.16 19.46
CA THR A 43 13.85 -13.79 19.96
C THR A 43 13.95 -12.79 18.81
N LEU A 44 13.52 -11.57 19.10
CA LEU A 44 13.75 -10.41 18.25
C LEU A 44 14.40 -9.32 19.11
N CYS A 45 15.60 -8.89 18.73
CA CYS A 45 16.38 -7.90 19.49
C CYS A 45 16.64 -8.31 20.96
N GLY A 46 16.81 -9.61 21.22
CA GLY A 46 17.11 -10.15 22.55
C GLY A 46 15.90 -10.38 23.47
N GLU A 47 14.69 -10.07 23.01
CA GLU A 47 13.45 -10.31 23.74
C GLU A 47 12.62 -11.43 23.07
N PRO A 48 11.89 -12.26 23.84
CA PRO A 48 11.00 -13.27 23.28
C PRO A 48 9.92 -12.65 22.40
N LEU A 49 9.82 -13.08 21.14
CA LEU A 49 8.89 -12.50 20.17
C LEU A 49 7.47 -13.04 20.32
N PHE A 50 7.33 -14.33 20.63
CA PHE A 50 6.04 -15.02 20.64
C PHE A 50 5.60 -15.39 22.06
N GLU A 51 4.30 -15.31 22.29
CA GLU A 51 3.61 -15.98 23.41
C GLU A 51 2.79 -17.12 22.82
N VAL A 52 3.20 -18.36 23.06
CA VAL A 52 2.61 -19.52 22.38
C VAL A 52 1.69 -20.29 23.31
N TRP A 53 0.41 -20.31 22.95
CA TRP A 53 -0.61 -21.03 23.68
C TRP A 53 -0.99 -22.35 22.98
N ILE A 54 -1.05 -23.40 23.77
CA ILE A 54 -1.62 -24.69 23.39
C ILE A 54 -2.63 -25.08 24.47
N SER A 55 -3.79 -25.61 24.09
CA SER A 55 -4.64 -26.29 25.07
C SER A 55 -3.87 -27.49 25.63
N ASP A 56 -3.69 -27.56 26.94
CA ASP A 56 -3.42 -28.83 27.60
C ASP A 56 -4.53 -29.80 27.22
N ASN A 57 -4.22 -31.11 27.11
CA ASN A 57 -5.18 -32.12 26.71
C ASN A 57 -6.53 -31.89 27.40
N ALA A 58 -7.64 -32.18 26.70
CA ALA A 58 -8.99 -32.09 27.25
C ALA A 58 -8.96 -32.54 28.72
N PRO A 59 -9.55 -31.78 29.68
CA PRO A 59 -9.62 -32.27 31.05
C PRO A 59 -10.08 -33.72 30.98
N ASP A 60 -9.42 -34.60 31.75
CA ASP A 60 -9.85 -36.00 31.83
C ASP A 60 -11.37 -35.99 31.80
N GLN A 61 -11.99 -36.64 30.80
CA GLN A 61 -13.44 -36.54 30.60
C GLN A 61 -14.22 -37.01 31.85
N ALA A 62 -13.51 -37.56 32.83
CA ALA A 62 -13.95 -37.94 34.16
C ALA A 62 -13.85 -36.87 35.26
N GLN A 63 -13.22 -35.69 35.06
CA GLN A 63 -12.86 -34.76 36.16
C GLN A 63 -13.03 -33.25 35.92
N GLY A 64 -13.41 -32.76 34.73
CA GLY A 64 -13.54 -31.31 34.47
C GLY A 64 -14.77 -30.89 33.67
N ASP A 65 -15.18 -29.62 33.83
CA ASP A 65 -16.26 -29.01 33.05
C ASP A 65 -15.81 -28.74 31.60
N LEU A 66 -16.36 -29.52 30.68
CA LEU A 66 -16.08 -29.44 29.24
C LEU A 66 -16.56 -28.11 28.64
N GLU A 67 -17.60 -27.47 29.18
CA GLU A 67 -18.06 -26.17 28.70
C GLU A 67 -17.03 -25.07 29.00
N THR A 68 -16.54 -25.02 30.24
CA THR A 68 -15.46 -24.09 30.62
C THR A 68 -14.20 -24.29 29.77
N ALA A 69 -13.80 -25.54 29.49
CA ALA A 69 -12.65 -25.83 28.64
C ALA A 69 -12.87 -25.38 27.18
N TRP A 70 -14.10 -25.50 26.68
CA TRP A 70 -14.48 -25.09 25.34
C TRP A 70 -14.44 -23.57 25.18
N GLU A 71 -15.08 -22.87 26.11
CA GLU A 71 -15.10 -21.39 26.12
C GLU A 71 -13.69 -20.83 26.23
N LYS A 72 -12.84 -21.41 27.08
CA LYS A 72 -11.43 -21.02 27.21
C LYS A 72 -10.68 -21.16 25.89
N SER A 73 -10.89 -22.24 25.14
CA SER A 73 -10.21 -22.41 23.85
C SER A 73 -10.65 -21.36 22.82
N LEU A 74 -11.96 -21.09 22.74
CA LEU A 74 -12.48 -20.02 21.86
C LEU A 74 -12.02 -18.62 22.29
N GLU A 75 -11.86 -18.39 23.58
CA GLU A 75 -11.29 -17.14 24.10
C GLU A 75 -9.84 -16.96 23.64
N GLU A 76 -9.02 -18.00 23.71
CA GLU A 76 -7.63 -17.93 23.24
C GLU A 76 -7.54 -17.79 21.71
N VAL A 77 -8.45 -18.38 20.92
CA VAL A 77 -8.54 -18.09 19.48
C VAL A 77 -8.80 -16.61 19.22
N ARG A 78 -9.75 -16.01 19.95
CA ARG A 78 -10.10 -14.58 19.78
C ARG A 78 -8.92 -13.68 20.11
N LYS A 79 -8.19 -14.00 21.19
CA LYS A 79 -7.03 -13.26 21.67
C LYS A 79 -5.76 -13.45 20.83
N ALA A 80 -5.65 -14.55 20.10
CA ALA A 80 -4.46 -14.85 19.31
C ALA A 80 -4.31 -13.88 18.13
N ASP A 81 -3.11 -13.37 17.93
CA ASP A 81 -2.75 -12.58 16.74
C ASP A 81 -2.61 -13.49 15.52
N ILE A 82 -2.15 -14.74 15.73
CA ILE A 82 -1.95 -15.77 14.71
C ILE A 82 -2.46 -17.11 15.24
N VAL A 83 -3.20 -17.85 14.42
CA VAL A 83 -3.65 -19.21 14.74
C VAL A 83 -2.99 -20.20 13.78
N LEU A 84 -2.26 -21.16 14.33
CA LEU A 84 -1.69 -22.31 13.61
C LEU A 84 -2.61 -23.51 13.80
N ALA A 85 -3.34 -23.88 12.74
CA ALA A 85 -4.20 -25.06 12.73
C ALA A 85 -3.47 -26.24 12.10
N LEU A 86 -3.15 -27.25 12.91
CA LEU A 86 -2.58 -28.52 12.45
C LEU A 86 -3.75 -29.47 12.15
N TYR A 87 -4.16 -29.47 10.88
CA TYR A 87 -5.36 -30.14 10.43
C TYR A 87 -5.11 -31.63 10.23
N THR A 88 -5.70 -32.45 11.09
CA THR A 88 -5.71 -33.93 10.99
C THR A 88 -7.00 -34.49 10.38
N GLY A 89 -7.98 -33.64 10.06
CA GLY A 89 -9.33 -34.06 9.68
C GLY A 89 -10.24 -34.44 10.85
N GLU A 90 -9.80 -34.21 12.09
CA GLU A 90 -10.55 -34.59 13.29
C GLU A 90 -11.14 -33.35 13.96
N ALA A 91 -12.44 -33.39 14.27
CA ALA A 91 -13.18 -32.25 14.78
C ALA A 91 -12.86 -31.92 16.24
N GLY A 92 -12.32 -32.86 17.01
CA GLY A 92 -12.08 -32.67 18.45
C GLY A 92 -13.22 -33.23 19.32
N TRP A 93 -13.10 -33.04 20.64
CA TRP A 93 -14.15 -33.39 21.62
C TRP A 93 -15.25 -32.32 21.64
N ALA A 94 -16.41 -32.61 22.25
CA ALA A 94 -17.54 -31.69 22.38
C ALA A 94 -18.20 -31.78 23.78
N PRO A 95 -18.63 -30.67 24.42
CA PRO A 95 -19.23 -30.66 25.77
C PRO A 95 -20.61 -31.32 25.86
N ALA A 96 -21.47 -31.04 24.88
CA ALA A 96 -22.74 -31.70 24.60
C ALA A 96 -22.83 -31.84 23.07
N GLY A 97 -23.71 -32.70 22.53
CA GLY A 97 -23.77 -32.94 21.07
C GLY A 97 -23.68 -31.65 20.23
N GLY A 98 -22.90 -31.67 19.14
CA GLY A 98 -22.56 -30.46 18.38
C GLY A 98 -21.32 -30.65 17.52
N ILE A 99 -20.66 -29.54 17.15
CA ILE A 99 -19.34 -29.58 16.48
C ILE A 99 -18.24 -29.86 17.50
N GLY A 100 -17.09 -30.37 17.05
CA GLY A 100 -15.93 -30.57 17.91
C GLY A 100 -15.09 -29.30 18.10
N VAL A 101 -14.27 -29.27 19.15
CA VAL A 101 -13.52 -28.06 19.57
C VAL A 101 -12.54 -27.58 18.50
N CYS A 102 -11.85 -28.48 17.79
CA CYS A 102 -10.92 -28.11 16.73
C CYS A 102 -11.66 -27.52 15.51
N HIS A 103 -12.88 -28.02 15.22
CA HIS A 103 -13.73 -27.43 14.19
C HIS A 103 -14.16 -26.01 14.62
N ALA A 104 -14.63 -25.85 15.87
CA ALA A 104 -15.06 -24.55 16.38
C ALA A 104 -13.91 -23.52 16.41
N GLU A 105 -12.72 -23.92 16.86
CA GLU A 105 -11.51 -23.09 16.85
C GLU A 105 -11.16 -22.63 15.43
N PHE A 106 -11.18 -23.55 14.46
CA PHE A 106 -10.92 -23.24 13.06
C PHE A 106 -11.97 -22.25 12.52
N GLN A 107 -13.25 -22.53 12.77
CA GLN A 107 -14.37 -21.69 12.32
C GLN A 107 -14.27 -20.28 12.89
N GLN A 108 -13.99 -20.15 14.19
CA GLN A 108 -13.79 -18.86 14.85
C GLN A 108 -12.60 -18.10 14.23
N ALA A 109 -11.45 -18.76 14.06
CA ALA A 109 -10.27 -18.14 13.48
C ALA A 109 -10.51 -17.68 12.03
N TRP A 110 -11.22 -18.49 11.24
CA TRP A 110 -11.59 -18.16 9.86
C TRP A 110 -12.54 -16.96 9.80
N ASN A 111 -13.58 -16.91 10.63
CA ASN A 111 -14.56 -15.83 10.61
C ASN A 111 -13.99 -14.49 11.09
N ASP A 112 -13.11 -14.50 12.09
CA ASP A 112 -12.51 -13.28 12.63
C ASP A 112 -11.45 -12.68 11.70
N GLY A 113 -10.78 -13.51 10.91
CA GLY A 113 -9.73 -13.05 10.00
C GLY A 113 -8.97 -14.19 9.36
N PRO A 114 -9.35 -14.63 8.13
CA PRO A 114 -8.67 -15.73 7.44
C PRO A 114 -7.17 -15.49 7.27
N ALA A 115 -6.73 -14.24 7.19
CA ALA A 115 -5.33 -13.87 7.03
C ALA A 115 -4.43 -14.26 8.23
N ARG A 116 -4.99 -14.30 9.45
CA ARG A 116 -4.26 -14.71 10.67
C ARG A 116 -4.28 -16.22 10.91
N LEU A 117 -5.14 -16.96 10.22
CA LEU A 117 -5.19 -18.41 10.28
C LEU A 117 -4.20 -19.01 9.28
N LYS A 118 -3.36 -19.92 9.77
CA LYS A 118 -2.37 -20.65 8.99
C LYS A 118 -2.58 -22.14 9.19
N VAL A 119 -2.71 -22.87 8.09
CA VAL A 119 -3.12 -24.26 8.11
C VAL A 119 -1.99 -25.15 7.62
N VAL A 120 -1.63 -26.14 8.44
CA VAL A 120 -0.75 -27.24 8.05
C VAL A 120 -1.57 -28.51 8.05
N ARG A 121 -1.78 -29.09 6.86
CA ARG A 121 -2.52 -30.34 6.67
C ARG A 121 -1.60 -31.52 6.89
N ILE A 122 -1.95 -32.37 7.85
CA ILE A 122 -1.18 -33.56 8.20
C ILE A 122 -1.69 -34.73 7.35
N THR A 123 -0.80 -35.34 6.56
CA THR A 123 -1.18 -36.37 5.59
C THR A 123 -1.02 -37.81 6.10
N ASP A 124 -0.15 -38.03 7.08
CA ASP A 124 0.05 -39.35 7.72
C ASP A 124 -0.32 -39.25 9.20
N VAL A 125 -1.62 -39.33 9.47
CA VAL A 125 -2.19 -39.36 10.82
C VAL A 125 -2.83 -40.71 11.10
N GLN A 126 -2.59 -41.23 12.30
CA GLN A 126 -3.29 -42.40 12.83
C GLN A 126 -4.14 -41.91 14.00
N GLY A 127 -5.45 -41.89 13.78
CA GLY A 127 -6.43 -41.46 14.78
C GLY A 127 -6.56 -42.45 15.93
N ALA A 128 -7.03 -41.95 17.07
CA ALA A 128 -7.47 -42.78 18.19
C ALA A 128 -8.77 -43.55 17.84
N PRO A 129 -9.14 -44.61 18.59
CA PRO A 129 -10.45 -45.23 18.48
C PRO A 129 -11.58 -44.21 18.72
N LYS A 130 -12.67 -44.30 17.93
CA LYS A 130 -13.76 -43.31 17.93
C LYS A 130 -15.13 -43.98 17.97
N ASP A 131 -16.07 -43.32 18.63
CA ASP A 131 -17.48 -43.68 18.55
C ASP A 131 -18.15 -43.17 17.26
N LYS A 132 -19.40 -43.58 17.02
CA LYS A 132 -20.17 -43.18 15.84
C LYS A 132 -20.43 -41.67 15.78
N ALA A 133 -20.55 -41.00 16.92
CA ALA A 133 -20.82 -39.57 16.99
C ALA A 133 -19.56 -38.75 16.66
N GLU A 134 -18.38 -39.18 17.11
CA GLU A 134 -17.08 -38.62 16.75
C GLU A 134 -16.83 -38.75 15.25
N LEU A 135 -17.07 -39.93 14.67
CA LEU A 135 -16.93 -40.13 13.22
C LEU A 135 -17.84 -39.20 12.40
N ALA A 136 -19.07 -38.97 12.85
CA ALA A 136 -19.99 -38.05 12.19
C ALA A 136 -19.52 -36.58 12.29
N ARG A 137 -18.96 -36.17 13.43
CA ARG A 137 -18.37 -34.83 13.60
C ARG A 137 -17.15 -34.63 12.70
N ASP A 138 -16.27 -35.62 12.63
CA ASP A 138 -15.09 -35.59 11.77
C ASP A 138 -15.48 -35.45 10.30
N ALA A 139 -16.45 -36.24 9.84
CA ALA A 139 -16.95 -36.15 8.46
C ALA A 139 -17.54 -34.76 8.14
N CYS A 140 -18.27 -34.17 9.08
CA CYS A 140 -18.80 -32.81 8.93
C CYS A 140 -17.66 -31.77 8.83
N PHE A 141 -16.65 -31.86 9.69
CA PHE A 141 -15.50 -30.95 9.64
C PHE A 141 -14.70 -31.11 8.35
N GLN A 142 -14.48 -32.34 7.89
CA GLN A 142 -13.78 -32.62 6.63
C GLN A 142 -14.51 -32.10 5.41
N ALA A 143 -15.84 -32.28 5.35
CA ALA A 143 -16.67 -31.74 4.29
C ALA A 143 -16.59 -30.21 4.25
N TRP A 144 -16.76 -29.57 5.40
CA TRP A 144 -16.68 -28.11 5.53
C TRP A 144 -15.30 -27.55 5.19
N PHE A 145 -14.22 -28.19 5.67
CA PHE A 145 -12.85 -27.81 5.32
C PHE A 145 -12.59 -27.92 3.82
N SER A 146 -13.12 -28.97 3.18
CA SER A 146 -12.99 -29.18 1.73
C SER A 146 -13.75 -28.13 0.93
N GLU A 147 -14.94 -27.73 1.39
CA GLU A 147 -15.73 -26.65 0.79
C GLU A 147 -15.02 -25.30 0.89
N LEU A 148 -14.44 -24.98 2.06
CA LEU A 148 -13.66 -23.75 2.23
C LEU A 148 -12.38 -23.71 1.39
N ASN A 149 -11.79 -24.88 1.13
CA ASN A 149 -10.53 -25.05 0.40
C ASN A 149 -9.41 -24.07 0.85
N PRO A 150 -9.06 -24.03 2.15
CA PRO A 150 -8.06 -23.11 2.66
C PRO A 150 -6.67 -23.43 2.09
N THR A 151 -5.89 -22.39 1.80
CA THR A 151 -4.48 -22.56 1.44
C THR A 151 -3.75 -23.25 2.61
N SER A 152 -3.25 -24.46 2.36
CA SER A 152 -2.64 -25.30 3.39
C SER A 152 -1.38 -26.00 2.86
N ALA A 153 -0.31 -25.96 3.65
CA ALA A 153 0.89 -26.75 3.38
C ALA A 153 0.67 -28.18 3.87
N ALA A 154 1.11 -29.18 3.11
CA ALA A 154 1.07 -30.58 3.55
C ALA A 154 2.34 -30.94 4.34
N ALA A 155 2.18 -31.78 5.37
CA ALA A 155 3.27 -32.35 6.16
C ALA A 155 2.97 -33.83 6.51
N ALA A 156 3.97 -34.70 6.35
CA ALA A 156 3.84 -36.14 6.53
C ALA A 156 4.45 -36.66 7.84
N ASP A 157 5.30 -35.90 8.51
CA ASP A 157 5.90 -36.30 9.79
C ASP A 157 6.08 -35.12 10.74
N ALA A 158 6.48 -35.44 11.98
CA ALA A 158 6.68 -34.45 13.03
C ALA A 158 7.68 -33.34 12.66
N ASP A 159 8.76 -33.67 11.95
CA ASP A 159 9.79 -32.68 11.57
C ASP A 159 9.26 -31.75 10.47
N GLU A 160 8.55 -32.29 9.49
CA GLU A 160 7.87 -31.51 8.46
C GLU A 160 6.78 -30.61 9.06
N ILE A 161 5.98 -31.10 10.00
CA ILE A 161 4.95 -30.30 10.67
C ILE A 161 5.59 -29.06 11.31
N VAL A 162 6.69 -29.26 12.05
CA VAL A 162 7.42 -28.17 12.70
C VAL A 162 7.95 -27.17 11.68
N ALA A 163 8.61 -27.66 10.63
CA ALA A 163 9.18 -26.81 9.59
C ALA A 163 8.09 -25.98 8.87
N ARG A 164 6.95 -26.60 8.52
CA ARG A 164 5.84 -25.92 7.85
C ARG A 164 5.16 -24.90 8.75
N CYS A 165 5.05 -25.16 10.04
CA CYS A 165 4.52 -24.17 10.99
C CYS A 165 5.42 -22.94 11.08
N ARG A 166 6.75 -23.13 11.15
CA ARG A 166 7.72 -22.02 11.16
C ARG A 166 7.64 -21.19 9.89
N GLU A 167 7.56 -21.84 8.74
CA GLU A 167 7.39 -21.16 7.45
C GLU A 167 6.10 -20.33 7.43
N ALA A 168 4.98 -20.93 7.81
CA ALA A 168 3.68 -20.28 7.82
C ALA A 168 3.60 -19.11 8.83
N LEU A 169 4.23 -19.25 9.99
CA LEU A 169 4.33 -18.18 11.00
C LEU A 169 5.16 -17.01 10.48
N ARG A 170 6.32 -17.27 9.88
CA ARG A 170 7.18 -16.25 9.26
C ARG A 170 6.41 -15.46 8.20
N GLU A 171 5.66 -16.15 7.34
CA GLU A 171 4.83 -15.51 6.31
C GLU A 171 3.72 -14.66 6.90
N ALA A 172 3.04 -15.16 7.95
CA ALA A 172 2.01 -14.42 8.67
C ALA A 172 2.56 -13.11 9.25
N VAL A 173 3.69 -13.18 9.96
CA VAL A 173 4.35 -12.00 10.55
C VAL A 173 4.73 -11.00 9.47
N ALA A 174 5.40 -11.44 8.40
CA ALA A 174 5.79 -10.56 7.30
C ALA A 174 4.59 -9.90 6.60
N GLY A 175 3.50 -10.65 6.42
CA GLY A 175 2.26 -10.17 5.82
C GLY A 175 1.59 -9.10 6.68
N LEU A 176 1.40 -9.37 7.97
CA LEU A 176 0.75 -8.46 8.92
C LEU A 176 1.56 -7.17 9.12
N VAL A 177 2.90 -7.26 9.20
CA VAL A 177 3.76 -6.06 9.28
C VAL A 177 3.64 -5.19 8.03
N LYS A 178 3.59 -5.78 6.83
CA LYS A 178 3.39 -5.03 5.59
C LYS A 178 2.01 -4.35 5.54
N LEU A 179 0.96 -5.00 6.06
CA LEU A 179 -0.36 -4.40 6.20
C LEU A 179 -0.35 -3.24 7.20
N GLY A 180 0.23 -3.42 8.38
CA GLY A 180 0.40 -2.35 9.36
C GLY A 180 1.17 -1.15 8.79
N GLY A 181 2.25 -1.40 8.05
CA GLY A 181 3.01 -0.35 7.37
C GLY A 181 2.20 0.42 6.31
N ARG A 182 1.27 -0.25 5.62
CA ARG A 182 0.34 0.43 4.69
C ARG A 182 -0.65 1.32 5.44
N GLU A 183 -1.18 0.86 6.57
CA GLU A 183 -2.11 1.64 7.38
C GLU A 183 -1.43 2.86 8.02
N VAL A 184 -0.23 2.70 8.59
CA VAL A 184 0.54 3.82 9.16
C VAL A 184 0.83 4.90 8.10
N ARG A 185 1.13 4.51 6.86
CA ARG A 185 1.35 5.45 5.75
C ARG A 185 0.12 6.31 5.42
N LYS A 186 -1.09 5.93 5.82
CA LYS A 186 -2.28 6.78 5.65
C LYS A 186 -2.24 8.01 6.56
N GLY A 187 -1.61 7.92 7.74
CA GLY A 187 -1.46 9.01 8.71
C GLY A 187 -0.52 10.14 8.30
N ARG A 188 0.28 9.97 7.23
CA ARG A 188 1.31 10.92 6.78
C ARG A 188 0.80 12.33 6.42
N PHE A 189 -0.51 12.53 6.32
CA PHE A 189 -1.14 13.82 6.01
C PHE A 189 -2.09 14.30 7.12
N ALA A 190 -2.13 13.61 8.27
CA ALA A 190 -3.03 13.94 9.37
C ALA A 190 -2.53 15.10 10.25
N TYR A 191 -1.36 15.67 9.95
CA TYR A 191 -0.70 16.68 10.78
C TYR A 191 0.00 17.75 9.93
N GLY A 192 0.24 18.92 10.54
CA GLY A 192 1.04 20.01 9.98
C GLY A 192 0.44 20.69 8.75
N THR A 193 1.30 21.30 7.93
CA THR A 193 0.91 22.06 6.73
C THR A 193 0.06 21.27 5.72
N PRO A 194 0.26 19.95 5.50
CA PRO A 194 -0.67 19.15 4.69
C PRO A 194 -2.11 19.17 5.20
N LEU A 195 -2.31 19.15 6.53
CA LEU A 195 -3.63 19.26 7.14
C LEU A 195 -4.18 20.68 6.96
N ASP A 196 -3.35 21.72 7.11
CA ASP A 196 -3.78 23.10 6.91
C ASP A 196 -4.22 23.37 5.48
N TRP A 197 -3.47 22.88 4.48
CA TRP A 197 -3.87 22.97 3.08
C TRP A 197 -5.17 22.19 2.80
N SER A 198 -5.39 21.07 3.49
CA SER A 198 -6.65 20.32 3.36
C SER A 198 -7.87 21.10 3.89
N ARG A 199 -7.67 22.04 4.83
CA ARG A 199 -8.72 22.92 5.37
C ARG A 199 -9.04 24.12 4.47
N MET A 200 -8.11 24.54 3.61
CA MET A 200 -8.31 25.65 2.68
C MET A 200 -9.38 25.31 1.63
N ASP A 201 -10.10 26.33 1.14
CA ASP A 201 -10.89 26.19 -0.08
C ASP A 201 -9.97 26.07 -1.32
N PHE A 202 -10.57 25.83 -2.49
CA PHE A 202 -9.80 25.61 -3.70
C PHE A 202 -9.01 26.83 -4.18
N ALA A 203 -9.53 28.05 -3.99
CA ALA A 203 -8.87 29.27 -4.44
C ALA A 203 -7.61 29.55 -3.61
N HIS A 204 -7.76 29.54 -2.28
CA HIS A 204 -6.65 29.74 -1.35
C HIS A 204 -5.60 28.63 -1.50
N ARG A 205 -6.04 27.37 -1.68
CA ARG A 205 -5.12 26.25 -1.89
C ARG A 205 -4.36 26.37 -3.21
N LYS A 206 -5.02 26.73 -4.31
CA LYS A 206 -4.36 26.97 -5.60
C LYS A 206 -3.27 28.03 -5.47
N GLN A 207 -3.58 29.14 -4.81
CA GLN A 207 -2.61 30.21 -4.57
C GLN A 207 -1.43 29.73 -3.73
N ALA A 208 -1.67 29.00 -2.63
CA ALA A 208 -0.61 28.45 -1.80
C ALA A 208 0.32 27.50 -2.57
N MET A 209 -0.25 26.67 -3.47
CA MET A 209 0.51 25.79 -4.36
C MET A 209 1.36 26.57 -5.36
N GLU A 210 0.82 27.63 -5.96
CA GLU A 210 1.54 28.49 -6.91
C GLU A 210 2.69 29.25 -6.25
N VAL A 211 2.48 29.76 -5.04
CA VAL A 211 3.52 30.40 -4.22
C VAL A 211 4.61 29.40 -3.86
N ALA A 212 4.25 28.19 -3.42
CA ALA A 212 5.22 27.15 -3.10
C ALA A 212 6.05 26.74 -4.32
N LEU A 213 5.42 26.63 -5.49
CA LEU A 213 6.08 26.29 -6.74
C LEU A 213 7.02 27.40 -7.21
N GLY A 214 6.58 28.66 -7.15
CA GLY A 214 7.41 29.83 -7.46
C GLY A 214 8.61 29.97 -6.52
N GLY A 215 8.40 29.82 -5.21
CA GLY A 215 9.48 29.78 -4.23
C GLY A 215 10.49 28.67 -4.50
N GLY A 216 10.03 27.47 -4.86
CA GLY A 216 10.91 26.38 -5.29
C GLY A 216 11.68 26.72 -6.57
N LEU A 217 11.05 27.33 -7.58
CA LEU A 217 11.75 27.76 -8.80
C LEU A 217 12.84 28.80 -8.51
N ALA A 218 12.59 29.72 -7.58
CA ALA A 218 13.58 30.70 -7.15
C ALA A 218 14.83 30.05 -6.53
N GLU A 219 14.67 28.98 -5.75
CA GLU A 219 15.77 28.17 -5.20
C GLU A 219 16.61 27.52 -6.31
N PHE A 220 16.02 27.24 -7.47
CA PHE A 220 16.71 26.77 -8.69
C PHE A 220 17.15 27.90 -9.63
N GLY A 221 17.26 29.13 -9.12
CA GLY A 221 17.79 30.29 -9.84
C GLY A 221 16.83 30.90 -10.86
N ALA A 222 15.54 30.56 -10.80
CA ALA A 222 14.54 31.24 -11.63
C ALA A 222 14.22 32.63 -11.08
N VAL A 223 13.92 33.58 -11.97
CA VAL A 223 13.61 34.96 -11.59
C VAL A 223 12.19 35.30 -12.01
N GLU A 224 11.44 35.98 -11.15
CA GLU A 224 10.08 36.42 -11.46
C GLU A 224 10.06 37.39 -12.65
N PHE A 225 9.17 37.15 -13.61
CA PHE A 225 9.07 37.95 -14.83
C PHE A 225 7.68 37.89 -15.44
N GLY A 226 7.03 39.06 -15.57
CA GLY A 226 5.83 39.22 -16.38
C GLY A 226 4.64 38.36 -15.95
N GLY A 227 4.51 38.04 -14.67
CA GLY A 227 3.46 37.15 -14.13
C GLY A 227 3.80 35.66 -14.23
N GLY A 228 5.06 35.32 -14.47
CA GLY A 228 5.61 33.95 -14.41
C GLY A 228 7.06 33.97 -13.93
N TRP A 229 7.82 32.95 -14.29
CA TRP A 229 9.21 32.77 -13.87
C TRP A 229 10.11 32.51 -15.07
N LEU A 230 11.23 33.22 -15.19
CA LEU A 230 12.29 32.89 -16.13
C LEU A 230 13.17 31.80 -15.55
N TRP A 231 13.03 30.61 -16.10
CA TRP A 231 13.78 29.44 -15.68
C TRP A 231 14.74 29.03 -16.78
N THR A 232 16.05 29.19 -16.53
CA THR A 232 17.07 28.90 -17.54
C THR A 232 17.35 27.41 -17.62
N ARG A 233 17.14 26.84 -18.81
CA ARG A 233 17.42 25.43 -19.13
C ARG A 233 18.13 25.34 -20.47
N ALA A 234 19.22 24.56 -20.53
CA ALA A 234 20.07 24.44 -21.71
C ALA A 234 20.42 25.81 -22.35
N GLY A 235 20.83 26.78 -21.52
CA GLY A 235 21.17 28.15 -21.96
C GLY A 235 19.99 29.01 -22.44
N THR A 236 18.75 28.52 -22.37
CA THR A 236 17.56 29.24 -22.82
C THR A 236 16.70 29.66 -21.63
N ALA A 237 16.36 30.95 -21.54
CA ALA A 237 15.41 31.46 -20.55
C ALA A 237 13.98 31.07 -20.93
N LEU A 238 13.35 30.18 -20.15
CA LEU A 238 12.00 29.69 -20.37
C LEU A 238 11.01 30.47 -19.52
N LEU A 239 9.99 31.08 -20.13
CA LEU A 239 8.85 31.63 -19.41
C LEU A 239 7.99 30.48 -18.87
N THR A 240 8.11 30.24 -17.57
CA THR A 240 7.43 29.17 -16.84
C THR A 240 6.27 29.74 -16.05
N ILE A 241 5.07 29.21 -16.30
CA ILE A 241 3.83 29.62 -15.63
C ILE A 241 3.47 28.56 -14.60
N CYS A 242 3.41 28.98 -13.35
CA CYS A 242 3.03 28.12 -12.23
C CYS A 242 1.51 28.05 -12.12
N HIS A 243 0.99 26.82 -11.96
CA HIS A 243 -0.42 26.56 -11.73
C HIS A 243 -0.59 25.64 -10.52
N GLY A 244 -1.65 25.84 -9.75
CA GLY A 244 -2.08 24.92 -8.70
C GLY A 244 -3.35 24.16 -9.11
N LEU A 245 -3.31 22.82 -9.07
CA LEU A 245 -4.50 21.98 -9.12
C LEU A 245 -4.91 21.63 -7.68
N PRO A 246 -5.90 22.34 -7.09
CA PRO A 246 -6.20 22.27 -5.67
C PRO A 246 -6.96 21.00 -5.26
N GLY A 247 -7.22 20.08 -6.18
CA GLY A 247 -8.02 18.89 -5.92
C GLY A 247 -7.48 17.65 -6.64
N ALA A 248 -8.21 16.54 -6.53
CA ALA A 248 -7.92 15.39 -7.39
C ALA A 248 -8.29 15.73 -8.84
N PHE A 249 -7.56 15.20 -9.82
CA PHE A 249 -7.87 15.40 -11.25
C PHE A 249 -9.30 15.01 -11.66
N GLY A 250 -9.92 14.07 -10.93
CA GLY A 250 -11.31 13.67 -11.15
C GLY A 250 -12.34 14.73 -10.74
N VAL A 251 -11.98 15.70 -9.90
CA VAL A 251 -12.87 16.77 -9.46
C VAL A 251 -12.91 17.86 -10.52
N ALA A 252 -14.05 17.99 -11.21
CA ALA A 252 -14.22 18.91 -12.34
C ALA A 252 -13.91 20.37 -11.97
N THR A 253 -14.46 20.85 -10.86
CA THR A 253 -14.23 22.23 -10.38
C THR A 253 -12.77 22.54 -10.11
N ALA A 254 -11.99 21.60 -9.56
CA ALA A 254 -10.54 21.79 -9.39
C ALA A 254 -9.81 21.81 -10.73
N ARG A 255 -10.19 20.92 -11.67
CA ARG A 255 -9.58 20.81 -13.00
C ARG A 255 -9.83 22.05 -13.85
N GLU A 256 -11.02 22.62 -13.78
CA GLU A 256 -11.41 23.84 -14.50
C GLU A 256 -10.61 25.06 -14.07
N MET A 257 -10.14 25.11 -12.82
CA MET A 257 -9.29 26.21 -12.33
C MET A 257 -7.90 26.26 -12.99
N VAL A 258 -7.43 25.15 -13.56
CA VAL A 258 -6.21 25.11 -14.38
C VAL A 258 -6.58 25.16 -15.86
N GLY A 259 -7.59 24.40 -16.29
CA GLY A 259 -8.06 24.36 -17.66
C GLY A 259 -6.94 24.01 -18.66
N GLN A 260 -7.06 24.51 -19.88
CA GLN A 260 -6.03 24.39 -20.91
C GLN A 260 -5.26 25.71 -21.01
N PRO A 261 -4.26 25.95 -20.13
CA PRO A 261 -3.65 27.27 -20.00
C PRO A 261 -2.97 27.74 -21.30
N PHE A 262 -2.52 26.80 -22.12
CA PHE A 262 -1.85 27.08 -23.39
C PHE A 262 -2.75 27.77 -24.43
N LEU A 263 -4.08 27.71 -24.28
CA LEU A 263 -5.01 28.48 -25.12
C LEU A 263 -4.84 29.98 -24.94
N GLN A 264 -4.34 30.40 -23.77
CA GLN A 264 -4.09 31.80 -23.42
C GLN A 264 -2.63 32.23 -23.61
N ASP A 265 -1.78 31.39 -24.21
CA ASP A 265 -0.35 31.69 -24.39
C ASP A 265 -0.09 33.00 -25.12
N HIS A 266 -0.94 33.36 -26.08
CA HIS A 266 -0.86 34.63 -26.80
C HIS A 266 -1.09 35.83 -25.87
N LEU A 267 -2.00 35.73 -24.90
CA LEU A 267 -2.21 36.77 -23.90
C LEU A 267 -1.03 36.85 -22.93
N ILE A 268 -0.48 35.70 -22.53
CA ILE A 268 0.67 35.61 -21.62
C ILE A 268 1.91 36.22 -22.28
N LEU A 269 2.24 35.78 -23.50
CA LEU A 269 3.38 36.33 -24.24
C LEU A 269 3.15 37.78 -24.65
N GLY A 270 1.93 38.18 -25.02
CA GLY A 270 1.61 39.56 -25.38
C GLY A 270 2.00 40.57 -24.29
N LYS A 271 1.87 40.21 -23.01
CA LYS A 271 2.27 41.04 -21.86
C LYS A 271 3.79 41.26 -21.75
N VAL A 272 4.59 40.37 -22.33
CA VAL A 272 6.06 40.39 -22.21
C VAL A 272 6.79 40.63 -23.52
N VAL A 273 6.11 40.56 -24.68
CA VAL A 273 6.72 40.73 -26.02
C VAL A 273 7.41 42.08 -26.20
N ARG A 274 6.92 43.14 -25.55
CA ARG A 274 7.51 44.49 -25.59
C ARG A 274 8.66 44.70 -24.60
N ARG A 275 8.98 43.71 -23.77
CA ARG A 275 10.08 43.80 -22.80
C ARG A 275 11.43 43.53 -23.48
N ARG A 276 12.51 44.01 -22.85
CA ARG A 276 13.90 43.85 -23.35
C ARG A 276 14.28 42.36 -23.49
N GLU A 277 13.87 41.56 -22.53
CA GLU A 277 14.08 40.11 -22.53
C GLU A 277 13.04 39.39 -23.38
N LYS A 278 13.50 38.42 -24.17
CA LYS A 278 12.69 37.68 -25.14
C LYS A 278 12.65 36.18 -24.78
N PRO A 279 11.92 35.79 -23.72
CA PRO A 279 11.96 34.42 -23.21
C PRO A 279 11.26 33.40 -24.12
N ALA A 280 11.76 32.18 -24.18
CA ALA A 280 11.07 31.07 -24.87
C ALA A 280 9.82 30.61 -24.09
N GLY A 281 8.94 29.83 -24.72
CA GLY A 281 7.75 29.27 -24.07
C GLY A 281 6.43 29.90 -24.55
N PRO A 282 5.35 29.83 -23.75
CA PRO A 282 5.30 29.42 -22.34
C PRO A 282 5.50 27.92 -22.07
N LEU A 283 6.02 27.59 -20.87
CA LEU A 283 6.02 26.26 -20.26
C LEU A 283 5.05 26.28 -19.08
N HIS A 284 4.13 25.33 -18.98
CA HIS A 284 3.21 25.26 -17.84
C HIS A 284 3.65 24.22 -16.82
N LEU A 285 3.88 24.65 -15.59
CA LEU A 285 4.23 23.80 -14.46
C LEU A 285 3.04 23.76 -13.49
N VAL A 286 2.44 22.59 -13.32
CA VAL A 286 1.21 22.38 -12.57
C VAL A 286 1.51 21.57 -11.32
N ALA A 287 1.43 22.19 -10.15
CA ALA A 287 1.47 21.47 -8.89
C ALA A 287 0.13 20.75 -8.67
N CYS A 288 0.16 19.43 -8.45
CA CYS A 288 -1.04 18.61 -8.26
C CYS A 288 -1.14 18.14 -6.81
N LEU A 289 -2.27 18.46 -6.14
CA LEU A 289 -2.46 18.11 -4.73
C LEU A 289 -2.35 16.59 -4.49
N LYS A 290 -2.89 15.82 -5.42
CA LYS A 290 -2.84 14.35 -5.41
C LYS A 290 -2.03 13.85 -6.61
N ASN A 291 -1.96 12.53 -6.74
CA ASN A 291 -1.31 11.91 -7.88
C ASN A 291 -2.04 12.24 -9.19
N VAL A 292 -1.33 12.11 -10.31
CA VAL A 292 -1.80 12.30 -11.68
C VAL A 292 -1.44 11.07 -12.51
N THR A 293 -2.31 10.66 -13.44
CA THR A 293 -2.05 9.56 -14.38
C THR A 293 -1.79 10.08 -15.79
N GLU A 294 -1.14 9.26 -16.63
CA GLU A 294 -0.83 9.62 -18.03
C GLU A 294 -2.10 9.99 -18.80
N THR A 295 -3.16 9.20 -18.62
CA THR A 295 -4.47 9.47 -19.21
C THR A 295 -5.04 10.82 -18.77
N GLN A 296 -4.85 11.21 -17.51
CA GLN A 296 -5.34 12.50 -17.01
C GLN A 296 -4.55 13.67 -17.61
N ALA A 297 -3.22 13.56 -17.65
CA ALA A 297 -2.35 14.57 -18.24
C ALA A 297 -2.60 14.73 -19.76
N MET A 298 -2.76 13.61 -20.48
CA MET A 298 -3.10 13.61 -21.91
C MET A 298 -4.46 14.24 -22.18
N ARG A 299 -5.48 13.92 -21.37
CA ARG A 299 -6.81 14.55 -21.49
C ARG A 299 -6.76 16.05 -21.22
N GLN A 300 -5.92 16.48 -20.27
CA GLN A 300 -5.72 17.91 -20.00
C GLN A 300 -5.09 18.61 -21.20
N LEU A 301 -4.08 18.01 -21.81
CA LEU A 301 -3.46 18.53 -23.03
C LEU A 301 -4.44 18.55 -24.22
N GLY A 302 -5.33 17.57 -24.31
CA GLY A 302 -6.35 17.48 -25.36
C GLY A 302 -5.82 17.02 -26.72
N PHE A 303 -4.57 16.52 -26.78
CA PHE A 303 -3.94 16.02 -28.00
C PHE A 303 -3.54 14.54 -27.81
N PRO A 304 -4.01 13.62 -28.68
CA PRO A 304 -3.76 12.20 -28.51
C PRO A 304 -2.33 11.77 -28.88
N ASP A 305 -1.69 12.44 -29.85
CA ASP A 305 -0.32 12.12 -30.31
C ASP A 305 0.74 12.92 -29.55
N ALA A 306 0.66 12.87 -28.22
CA ALA A 306 1.57 13.61 -27.34
C ALA A 306 2.73 12.74 -26.88
N THR A 307 3.91 13.35 -26.72
CA THR A 307 4.97 12.73 -25.91
C THR A 307 4.54 12.77 -24.45
N ILE A 308 4.55 11.61 -23.78
CA ILE A 308 4.19 11.47 -22.37
C ILE A 308 5.33 10.77 -21.65
N VAL A 309 5.78 11.35 -20.54
CA VAL A 309 6.81 10.75 -19.68
C VAL A 309 6.31 10.73 -18.25
N ALA A 310 6.11 9.52 -17.70
CA ALA A 310 5.89 9.31 -16.28
C ALA A 310 7.24 9.16 -15.55
N ALA A 311 7.43 9.93 -14.48
CA ALA A 311 8.68 9.99 -13.73
C ALA A 311 8.42 10.20 -12.23
N PRO A 312 9.44 10.06 -11.35
CA PRO A 312 9.25 10.20 -9.90
C PRO A 312 8.73 11.56 -9.40
N PHE A 313 8.80 12.61 -10.22
CA PHE A 313 8.20 13.93 -9.94
C PHE A 313 6.71 14.00 -10.30
N GLY A 314 6.22 13.14 -11.19
CA GLY A 314 4.89 13.22 -11.79
C GLY A 314 4.93 12.93 -13.29
N ILE A 315 4.32 13.80 -14.11
CA ILE A 315 4.15 13.53 -15.54
C ILE A 315 4.52 14.75 -16.37
N TYR A 316 5.35 14.55 -17.38
CA TYR A 316 5.62 15.52 -18.43
C TYR A 316 4.82 15.15 -19.69
N VAL A 317 4.16 16.13 -20.30
CA VAL A 317 3.50 15.97 -21.60
C VAL A 317 3.88 17.09 -22.55
N SER A 318 4.07 16.74 -23.83
CA SER A 318 4.31 17.73 -24.88
C SER A 318 3.67 17.35 -26.21
N ASP A 319 3.16 18.36 -26.91
CA ASP A 319 2.66 18.23 -28.28
C ASP A 319 3.80 18.54 -29.29
N PRO A 320 4.17 17.61 -30.17
CA PRO A 320 5.20 17.82 -31.17
C PRO A 320 4.81 18.82 -32.27
N VAL A 321 3.52 19.07 -32.53
CA VAL A 321 3.03 19.97 -33.57
C VAL A 321 2.92 21.40 -33.03
N GLN A 322 2.05 21.62 -32.04
CA GLN A 322 1.82 22.98 -31.50
C GLN A 322 2.89 23.44 -30.50
N LYS A 323 3.85 22.55 -30.19
CA LYS A 323 4.97 22.77 -29.26
C LYS A 323 4.52 23.12 -27.84
N ILE A 324 3.31 22.71 -27.45
CA ILE A 324 2.76 22.91 -26.11
C ILE A 324 3.49 21.98 -25.14
N GLN A 325 3.75 22.48 -23.93
CA GLN A 325 4.43 21.72 -22.90
C GLN A 325 3.75 21.93 -21.54
N MET A 326 3.43 20.83 -20.87
CA MET A 326 2.90 20.84 -19.51
C MET A 326 3.65 19.82 -18.65
N ILE A 327 4.04 20.23 -17.44
CA ILE A 327 4.64 19.35 -16.44
C ILE A 327 3.73 19.33 -15.22
N PHE A 328 3.26 18.16 -14.84
CA PHE A 328 2.41 17.93 -13.69
C PHE A 328 3.25 17.34 -12.55
N LEU A 329 3.45 18.11 -11.49
CA LEU A 329 4.16 17.67 -10.28
C LEU A 329 3.18 16.98 -9.33
N ALA A 330 3.41 15.71 -9.02
CA ALA A 330 2.50 14.89 -8.24
C ALA A 330 2.70 15.08 -6.72
N ASN A 331 1.59 14.98 -5.97
CA ASN A 331 1.58 14.98 -4.50
C ASN A 331 2.13 16.26 -3.84
N CYS A 332 1.90 17.42 -4.44
CA CYS A 332 2.20 18.74 -3.90
C CYS A 332 1.17 19.14 -2.84
N ARG A 333 1.36 18.69 -1.59
CA ARG A 333 0.39 18.88 -0.49
C ARG A 333 0.78 19.94 0.53
N ASP A 334 2.00 20.44 0.42
CA ASP A 334 2.59 21.47 1.26
C ASP A 334 3.84 22.01 0.52
N PRO A 335 4.48 23.07 1.03
CA PRO A 335 5.68 23.64 0.40
C PRO A 335 6.83 22.64 0.26
N THR A 336 7.06 21.76 1.24
CA THR A 336 8.16 20.79 1.23
C THR A 336 7.94 19.70 0.18
N THR A 337 6.73 19.11 0.12
CA THR A 337 6.42 18.11 -0.90
C THR A 337 6.43 18.71 -2.31
N THR A 338 6.02 19.97 -2.46
CA THR A 338 6.11 20.72 -3.73
C THR A 338 7.56 20.92 -4.16
N ARG A 339 8.44 21.38 -3.26
CA ARG A 339 9.89 21.53 -3.52
C ARG A 339 10.57 20.22 -3.88
N ASN A 340 10.24 19.14 -3.17
CA ASN A 340 10.78 17.81 -3.46
C ASN A 340 10.36 17.32 -4.85
N ALA A 341 9.11 17.54 -5.26
CA ALA A 341 8.68 17.21 -6.62
C ALA A 341 9.44 18.03 -7.69
N LEU A 342 9.69 19.32 -7.42
CA LEU A 342 10.49 20.16 -8.30
C LEU A 342 11.97 19.71 -8.37
N THR A 343 12.56 19.32 -7.24
CA THR A 343 13.93 18.78 -7.19
C THR A 343 14.06 17.56 -8.09
N ARG A 344 13.12 16.61 -7.98
CA ARG A 344 13.07 15.42 -8.84
C ARG A 344 12.88 15.74 -10.32
N LEU A 345 12.15 16.82 -10.65
CA LEU A 345 12.04 17.29 -12.02
C LEU A 345 13.39 17.78 -12.54
N VAL A 346 14.12 18.58 -11.76
CA VAL A 346 15.44 19.08 -12.14
C VAL A 346 16.43 17.93 -12.33
N GLU A 347 16.50 17.01 -11.35
CA GLU A 347 17.35 15.83 -11.43
C GLU A 347 17.07 15.00 -12.69
N TRP A 348 15.79 14.80 -13.02
CA TRP A 348 15.42 14.08 -14.23
C TRP A 348 15.81 14.83 -15.51
N LEU A 349 15.58 16.14 -15.59
CA LEU A 349 15.96 16.95 -16.76
C LEU A 349 17.48 16.89 -17.00
N ASP A 350 18.27 16.97 -15.93
CA ASP A 350 19.73 16.98 -15.99
C ASP A 350 20.27 15.57 -16.30
N ALA A 351 19.72 14.53 -15.68
CA ALA A 351 20.17 13.14 -15.89
C ALA A 351 19.84 12.59 -17.28
N THR A 352 18.74 13.04 -17.90
CA THR A 352 18.29 12.53 -19.21
C THR A 352 18.69 13.42 -20.38
N GLY A 353 19.14 14.65 -20.12
CA GLY A 353 19.35 15.65 -21.16
C GLY A 353 18.05 16.22 -21.77
N GLU A 354 16.88 15.84 -21.25
CA GLU A 354 15.58 16.30 -21.78
C GLU A 354 15.38 17.82 -21.64
N GLY A 355 16.20 18.48 -20.81
CA GLY A 355 16.29 19.95 -20.75
C GLY A 355 16.54 20.63 -22.10
N GLU A 356 17.31 20.00 -22.99
CA GLU A 356 17.54 20.53 -24.35
C GLU A 356 16.28 20.48 -25.21
N ASN A 357 15.56 19.35 -25.17
CA ASN A 357 14.32 19.18 -25.92
C ASN A 357 13.23 20.11 -25.37
N LEU A 358 13.14 20.26 -24.05
CA LEU A 358 12.26 21.22 -23.37
C LEU A 358 12.49 22.65 -23.88
N ALA A 359 13.76 23.08 -23.95
CA ALA A 359 14.14 24.39 -24.44
C ALA A 359 13.83 24.57 -25.93
N ARG A 360 14.17 23.56 -26.77
CA ARG A 360 13.89 23.58 -28.22
C ARG A 360 12.40 23.71 -28.51
N ARG A 361 11.56 22.95 -27.80
CA ARG A 361 10.10 23.05 -27.92
C ARG A 361 9.60 24.43 -27.48
N ALA A 362 10.12 24.99 -26.39
CA ALA A 362 9.75 26.31 -25.90
C ALA A 362 10.08 27.42 -26.92
N VAL A 363 11.23 27.34 -27.59
CA VAL A 363 11.58 28.27 -28.68
C VAL A 363 10.59 28.15 -29.84
N GLY A 364 10.22 26.92 -30.20
CA GLY A 364 9.19 26.65 -31.21
C GLY A 364 7.83 27.25 -30.84
N ARG A 365 7.39 27.06 -29.60
CA ARG A 365 6.12 27.61 -29.10
C ARG A 365 6.08 29.13 -29.20
N ARG A 366 7.17 29.81 -28.80
CA ARG A 366 7.29 31.27 -28.93
C ARG A 366 7.09 31.73 -30.37
N LYS A 367 7.67 31.04 -31.36
CA LYS A 367 7.51 31.39 -32.79
C LYS A 367 6.05 31.29 -33.22
N ILE A 368 5.37 30.20 -32.86
CA ILE A 368 3.94 29.97 -33.17
C ILE A 368 3.09 31.08 -32.56
N VAL A 369 3.26 31.33 -31.26
CA VAL A 369 2.45 32.33 -30.55
C VAL A 369 2.73 33.75 -31.04
N ARG A 370 3.98 34.06 -31.41
CA ARG A 370 4.33 35.35 -32.00
C ARG A 370 3.64 35.56 -33.35
N ALA A 371 3.63 34.56 -34.21
CA ALA A 371 2.90 34.65 -35.48
C ALA A 371 1.39 34.92 -35.27
N ILE A 372 0.79 34.32 -34.24
CA ILE A 372 -0.62 34.59 -33.86
C ILE A 372 -0.80 36.04 -33.40
N LEU A 373 0.15 36.58 -32.63
CA LEU A 373 0.10 37.98 -32.17
C LEU A 373 0.26 38.96 -33.32
N ASP A 374 1.17 38.69 -34.24
CA ASP A 374 1.42 39.56 -35.40
C ASP A 374 0.18 39.59 -36.33
N LEU A 375 -0.54 38.46 -36.49
CA LEU A 375 -1.80 38.38 -37.25
C LEU A 375 -2.99 39.08 -36.59
N ARG A 376 -2.97 39.30 -35.28
CA ARG A 376 -4.03 40.03 -34.53
C ARG A 376 -3.71 41.52 -34.36
N GLY A 377 -2.61 41.98 -34.95
CA GLY A 377 -2.12 43.36 -34.88
C GLY A 377 -2.63 44.28 -36.00
N ASP A 378 -3.46 43.77 -36.90
CA ASP A 378 -4.37 44.53 -37.79
C ASP A 378 -5.77 44.59 -37.17
#